data_AF-A0A1B4LK54-F1
#
_entry.id   AF-A0A1B4LK54-F1
#
_cell.length_a   1.000
_cell.length_b   1.000
_cell.length_c   1.000
_cell.angle_alpha   90.00
_cell.angle_beta   90.00
_cell.angle_gamma   90.00
#
_symmetry.space_group_name_H-M   'P 1'
#
loop_
_entity.id
_entity.type
_entity.pdbx_description
1 polymer ?
#
loop_
_entity_poly.entity_id
_entity_poly.type
_entity_poly.pdbx_seq_one_letter_code
_entity_poly.pdbx_strand_id
1 'polypeptide(L)'
;MKIRFIEDGNLTSWVRLLLILTGIGFAAIAIGFDLPVVWARILLLVGFAIALVGGMTSRAKILHIKPFGNSYKRARRSYEVKGDEQDKS
;
A
#
# COMPACT_ATOMS: atom_id res chain seq x y z
N MET A 1 -15.15 3.32 16.38
CA MET A 1 -14.67 2.69 15.12
C MET A 1 -13.19 2.37 15.25
N LYS A 2 -12.76 1.12 15.02
CA LYS A 2 -11.35 0.73 15.05
C LYS A 2 -10.77 0.92 13.65
N ILE A 3 -9.92 1.94 13.45
CA ILE A 3 -9.34 2.22 12.14
C ILE A 3 -8.42 1.05 11.76
N ARG A 4 -8.78 0.32 10.70
CA ARG A 4 -7.94 -0.73 10.13
C ARG A 4 -7.16 -0.13 8.97
N PHE A 5 -5.84 -0.12 9.07
CA PHE A 5 -4.95 0.35 8.01
C PHE A 5 -4.82 -0.65 6.85
N ILE A 6 -4.96 -1.95 7.15
CA ILE A 6 -4.83 -3.04 6.18
C ILE A 6 -6.13 -3.84 6.13
N GLU A 7 -6.63 -4.00 4.91
CA GLU A 7 -7.83 -4.74 4.56
C GLU A 7 -7.51 -5.66 3.38
N ASP A 8 -7.77 -6.96 3.57
CA ASP A 8 -7.55 -8.00 2.55
C ASP A 8 -6.12 -8.01 1.95
N GLY A 9 -5.10 -7.78 2.80
CA GLY A 9 -3.70 -7.80 2.38
C GLY A 9 -3.26 -6.60 1.53
N ASN A 10 -4.05 -5.53 1.47
CA ASN A 10 -3.69 -4.24 0.89
C ASN A 10 -4.11 -3.10 1.84
N LEU A 11 -3.70 -1.87 1.57
CA LEU A 11 -4.18 -0.69 2.27
C LEU A 11 -5.69 -0.51 2.06
N THR A 12 -6.39 -0.15 3.14
CA THR A 12 -7.83 0.13 3.12
C THR A 12 -8.15 1.24 2.11
N SER A 13 -9.33 1.20 1.46
CA SER A 13 -9.73 2.22 0.47
C SER A 13 -9.59 3.65 0.98
N TRP A 14 -9.98 3.90 2.23
CA TRP A 14 -9.83 5.21 2.87
C TRP A 14 -8.38 5.65 3.03
N VAL A 15 -7.48 4.75 3.43
CA VAL A 15 -6.05 5.07 3.58
C VAL A 15 -5.42 5.41 2.25
N ARG A 16 -5.75 4.67 1.18
CA ARG A 16 -5.26 4.94 -0.18
C ARG A 16 -5.73 6.29 -0.69
N LEU A 17 -7.00 6.63 -0.46
CA LEU A 17 -7.57 7.92 -0.82
C LEU A 17 -6.90 9.05 -0.03
N LEU A 18 -6.71 8.86 1.27
CA LEU A 18 -6.05 9.85 2.13
C LEU A 18 -4.61 10.12 1.67
N LEU A 19 -3.83 9.08 1.34
CA LEU A 19 -2.48 9.25 0.78
C LEU A 19 -2.50 10.10 -0.51
N ILE A 20 -3.43 9.83 -1.43
CA ILE A 20 -3.55 10.61 -2.67
C ILE A 20 -3.88 12.08 -2.35
N LEU A 21 -4.88 12.32 -1.49
CA LEU A 21 -5.27 13.67 -1.11
C LEU A 21 -4.16 14.43 -0.38
N THR A 22 -3.44 13.77 0.53
CA THR A 22 -2.29 14.37 1.22
C THR A 22 -1.19 14.76 0.24
N GLY A 23 -0.88 13.89 -0.73
CA GLY A 23 0.12 14.20 -1.74
C GLY A 23 -0.27 15.39 -2.63
N ILE A 24 -1.54 15.45 -3.06
CA ILE A 24 -2.08 16.60 -3.80
C ILE A 24 -2.06 17.87 -2.94
N GLY A 25 -2.40 17.77 -1.65
CA GLY A 25 -2.34 18.89 -0.71
C GLY A 25 -0.93 19.46 -0.57
N PHE A 26 0.09 18.60 -0.48
CA PHE A 26 1.48 19.04 -0.46
C PHE A 26 1.92 19.71 -1.76
N ALA A 27 1.47 19.22 -2.92
CA ALA A 27 1.71 19.90 -4.19
C ALA A 27 1.04 21.28 -4.24
N ALA A 28 -0.20 21.40 -3.76
CA ALA A 28 -0.91 22.67 -3.69
C ALA A 28 -0.21 23.66 -2.75
N ILE A 29 0.28 23.21 -1.59
CA ILE A 29 1.04 24.04 -0.66
C ILE A 29 2.37 24.49 -1.27
N ALA A 30 3.09 23.58 -1.93
CA ALA A 30 4.37 23.88 -2.57
C ALA A 30 4.26 24.94 -3.68
N ILE A 31 3.11 25.01 -4.36
CA ILE A 31 2.85 25.95 -5.46
C ILE A 31 2.19 27.24 -4.98
N GLY A 32 1.26 27.13 -4.02
CA GLY A 32 0.39 28.24 -3.60
C GLY A 32 1.00 29.15 -2.54
N PHE A 33 2.05 28.70 -1.83
CA PHE A 33 2.73 29.50 -0.81
C PHE A 33 4.13 29.91 -1.27
N ASP A 34 4.56 31.10 -0.86
CA ASP A 34 5.91 31.64 -1.12
C ASP A 34 6.96 30.93 -0.24
N LEU A 35 7.21 29.67 -0.56
CA LEU A 35 8.24 28.84 0.05
C LEU A 35 9.57 29.05 -0.67
N PRO A 36 10.71 28.99 0.04
CA PRO A 36 12.00 29.00 -0.63
C PRO A 36 12.09 27.86 -1.64
N VAL A 37 12.65 28.12 -2.82
CA VAL A 37 12.60 27.23 -4.00
C VAL A 37 13.04 25.80 -3.70
N VAL A 38 14.05 25.61 -2.83
CA VAL A 38 14.54 24.28 -2.44
C VAL A 38 13.48 23.52 -1.64
N TRP A 39 12.85 24.18 -0.67
CA TRP A 39 11.81 23.58 0.17
C TRP A 39 10.54 23.28 -0.61
N ALA A 40 10.12 24.18 -1.50
CA ALA A 40 8.99 23.92 -2.39
C ALA A 40 9.22 22.67 -3.25
N ARG A 41 10.42 22.51 -3.84
CA ARG A 41 10.79 21.32 -4.63
C ARG A 41 10.77 20.04 -3.82
N ILE A 42 11.38 20.04 -2.63
CA ILE A 42 11.39 18.88 -1.74
C ILE A 42 9.95 18.50 -1.36
N LEU A 43 9.13 19.48 -0.97
CA LEU A 43 7.75 19.26 -0.57
C LEU A 43 6.91 18.68 -1.72
N LEU A 44 7.11 19.20 -2.94
CA LEU A 44 6.43 18.69 -4.14
C LEU A 44 6.84 17.25 -4.44
N LEU A 45 8.13 16.91 -4.37
CA LEU A 45 8.62 15.54 -4.60
C LEU A 45 8.10 14.56 -3.55
N VAL A 46 8.07 14.97 -2.28
CA VAL A 46 7.51 14.17 -1.19
C VAL A 46 6.01 13.97 -1.39
N GLY A 47 5.27 15.04 -1.70
CA GLY A 47 3.84 14.96 -2.01
C GLY A 47 3.55 14.01 -3.16
N PHE A 48 4.34 14.11 -4.23
CA PHE A 48 4.25 13.21 -5.38
C PHE A 48 4.51 11.75 -5.00
N ALA A 49 5.55 11.46 -4.21
CA ALA A 49 5.84 10.11 -3.74
C ALA A 49 4.70 9.51 -2.90
N ILE A 50 4.11 10.31 -2.00
CA ILE A 50 2.97 9.89 -1.18
C ILE A 50 1.76 9.57 -2.07
N ALA A 51 1.43 10.45 -3.02
CA ALA A 51 0.32 10.23 -3.95
C ALA A 51 0.55 8.99 -4.82
N LEU A 52 1.79 8.76 -5.28
CA LEU A 52 2.18 7.56 -6.02
C LEU A 52 1.92 6.28 -5.21
N VAL A 53 2.30 6.23 -3.93
CA VAL A 53 2.04 5.06 -3.08
C VAL A 53 0.54 4.80 -2.96
N GLY A 54 -0.27 5.84 -2.73
CA GLY A 54 -1.73 5.72 -2.70
C GLY A 54 -2.32 5.23 -4.02
N GLY A 55 -1.85 5.77 -5.15
CA GLY A 55 -2.29 5.37 -6.49
C GLY A 55 -1.90 3.94 -6.87
N MET A 56 -0.66 3.55 -6.61
CA MET A 56 -0.15 2.20 -6.92
C MET A 56 -0.82 1.13 -6.08
N THR A 57 -1.05 1.39 -4.78
CA THR A 57 -1.83 0.48 -3.92
C THR A 57 -3.31 0.44 -4.33
N SER A 58 -3.84 1.51 -4.95
CA SER A 58 -5.16 1.50 -5.59
C SER A 58 -5.22 0.51 -6.75
N ARG A 59 -4.27 0.62 -7.69
CA ARG A 59 -4.13 -0.28 -8.84
C ARG A 59 -3.87 -1.74 -8.43
N ALA A 60 -3.06 -1.96 -7.41
CA ALA A 60 -2.78 -3.29 -6.87
C ALA A 60 -4.07 -4.01 -6.44
N LYS A 61 -5.04 -3.31 -5.85
CA LYS A 61 -6.33 -3.94 -5.47
C LYS A 61 -7.15 -4.37 -6.68
N ILE A 62 -7.15 -3.58 -7.75
CA ILE A 62 -7.84 -3.91 -9.01
C ILE A 62 -7.21 -5.16 -9.64
N LEU A 63 -5.88 -5.29 -9.54
CA LEU A 63 -5.13 -6.45 -10.01
C LEU A 63 -5.13 -7.63 -9.01
N HIS A 64 -5.93 -7.56 -7.93
CA HIS A 64 -5.96 -8.56 -6.86
C HIS A 64 -4.60 -8.86 -6.21
N ILE A 65 -3.63 -7.93 -6.32
CA ILE A 65 -2.32 -8.03 -5.69
C ILE A 65 -2.47 -7.66 -4.21
N LYS A 66 -2.02 -8.56 -3.34
CA LYS A 66 -2.10 -8.45 -1.87
C LYS A 66 -0.69 -8.32 -1.28
N PRO A 67 -0.06 -7.13 -1.31
CA PRO A 67 1.33 -6.95 -0.88
C PRO A 67 1.57 -7.31 0.60
N PHE A 68 0.55 -7.19 1.44
CA PHE A 68 0.57 -7.57 2.86
C PHE A 68 -0.26 -8.83 3.13
N GLY A 69 -0.57 -9.59 2.08
CA GLY A 69 -1.39 -10.80 2.17
C GLY A 69 -0.60 -12.00 2.68
N ASN A 70 -1.29 -12.90 3.37
CA ASN A 70 -0.68 -14.11 3.93
C ASN A 70 -0.66 -15.31 2.94
N SER A 71 -0.82 -15.04 1.63
CA SER A 71 -0.92 -16.08 0.58
C SER A 71 0.31 -16.99 0.59
N TYR A 72 1.49 -16.42 0.80
CA TYR A 72 2.75 -17.17 0.93
C TYR A 72 2.70 -18.23 2.04
N LYS A 73 2.10 -17.93 3.21
CA LYS A 73 1.96 -18.91 4.29
C LYS A 73 1.01 -20.05 3.93
N ARG A 74 -0.01 -19.79 3.11
CA ARG A 74 -0.90 -20.85 2.59
C ARG A 74 -0.18 -21.74 1.59
N ALA A 75 0.57 -21.15 0.66
CA ALA A 75 1.38 -21.90 -0.30
C ALA A 75 2.47 -22.74 0.39
N ARG A 76 3.10 -22.24 1.46
CA ARG A 76 4.06 -23.04 2.24
C ARG A 76 3.42 -24.25 2.92
N ARG A 77 2.22 -24.09 3.51
CA ARG A 77 1.50 -25.18 4.16
C ARG A 77 1.02 -26.27 3.18
N SER A 78 0.78 -25.96 1.91
CA SER A 78 0.43 -26.99 0.93
C SER A 78 1.59 -27.92 0.56
N TYR A 79 2.84 -27.53 0.86
CA TYR A 79 4.01 -28.39 0.70
C TYR A 79 4.39 -29.15 1.97
N GLU A 80 3.74 -28.88 3.11
CA GLU A 80 3.94 -29.69 4.31
C GLU A 80 3.31 -31.07 4.06
N VAL A 81 4.16 -32.08 3.87
CA VAL A 81 3.74 -33.48 3.69
C VAL A 81 2.90 -33.88 4.90
N LYS A 82 1.64 -34.26 4.67
CA LYS A 82 0.82 -34.88 5.71
C LYS A 82 1.48 -36.22 6.05
N GLY A 83 1.95 -36.36 7.29
CA GLY A 83 2.65 -37.57 7.78
C GLY A 83 1.83 -38.86 7.76
N ASP A 84 0.61 -38.85 7.21
CA ASP A 84 -0.33 -39.99 7.23
C ASP A 84 -0.30 -40.83 5.94
N GLU A 85 0.52 -40.49 4.93
CA GLU A 85 0.67 -41.30 3.70
C GLU A 85 1.94 -42.17 3.66
N GLN A 86 2.69 -42.26 4.76
CA GLN A 86 3.93 -43.04 4.82
C GLN A 86 3.78 -44.49 5.34
N ASP A 87 2.55 -44.94 5.63
CA ASP A 87 2.28 -46.29 6.17
C ASP A 87 1.30 -47.10 5.29
N LYS A 88 1.58 -47.17 3.97
CA LYS A 88 0.97 -48.16 3.05
C LYS A 88 1.94 -48.53 1.92
N SER A 89 2.90 -49.40 2.20
CA SER A 89 3.56 -50.27 1.20
C SER A 89 4.04 -51.54 1.87
#